data_AF-A0A842MG71-F1
#
_entry.id   AF-A0A842MG71-F1
#
_cell.length_a   1.000
_cell.length_b   1.000
_cell.length_c   1.000
_cell.angle_alpha   90.00
_cell.angle_beta   90.00
_cell.angle_gamma   90.00
#
_symmetry.space_group_name_H-M   'P 1'
#
loop_
_entity.id
_entity.type
_entity.pdbx_description
1 polymer ?
#
loop_
_entity_poly.entity_id
_entity_poly.type
_entity_poly.pdbx_seq_one_letter_code
_entity_poly.pdbx_strand_id
1 'polypeptide(L)'
;MSGNADRIKSWERLLEAGLKVTEHKQDEDAKKYPLRKQFRPAAPDIAKASLKRDFEVGLVYYVGDDVEQDRALCGLDKKPPTAHTFKEALERKRKILEESGIMKELGFDKKKGFFKY
;
A
#
# COMPACT_ATOMS: atom_id res chain seq x y z
N MET A 1 -12.95 41.61 13.33
CA MET A 1 -12.68 40.69 12.19
C MET A 1 -11.34 40.01 12.42
N SER A 2 -11.30 38.80 12.99
CA SER A 2 -10.04 38.09 13.29
C SER A 2 -10.21 36.56 13.19
N GLY A 3 -10.86 36.10 12.11
CA GLY A 3 -11.29 34.70 11.98
C GLY A 3 -10.44 33.76 11.13
N ASN A 4 -9.39 34.24 10.45
CA ASN A 4 -8.71 33.45 9.40
C ASN A 4 -7.22 33.13 9.63
N ALA A 5 -6.54 33.78 10.57
CA ALA A 5 -5.10 33.55 10.79
C ALA A 5 -4.81 32.38 11.76
N ASP A 6 -5.73 32.06 12.67
CA ASP A 6 -5.52 31.00 13.68
C ASP A 6 -5.88 29.59 13.19
N ARG A 7 -6.72 29.46 12.15
CA ARG A 7 -7.14 28.17 11.59
C ARG A 7 -6.01 27.41 10.88
N ILE A 8 -4.96 28.09 10.42
CA ILE A 8 -3.83 27.46 9.73
C ILE A 8 -2.86 26.84 10.76
N LYS A 9 -2.66 27.50 11.90
CA LYS A 9 -1.72 27.05 12.95
C LYS A 9 -2.22 25.85 13.76
N SER A 10 -3.54 25.70 13.92
CA SER A 10 -4.10 24.58 14.69
C SER A 10 -3.91 23.24 13.98
N TRP A 11 -4.12 23.21 12.66
CA TRP A 11 -3.89 22.01 11.84
C TRP A 11 -2.42 21.63 11.77
N GLU A 12 -1.52 22.60 11.61
CA GLU A 12 -0.07 22.35 11.64
C GLU A 12 0.38 21.75 12.98
N ARG A 13 -0.10 22.31 14.10
CA ARG A 13 0.19 21.76 15.44
C ARG A 13 -0.36 20.34 15.63
N LEU A 14 -1.55 20.08 15.10
CA LEU A 14 -2.21 18.78 15.21
C LEU A 14 -1.54 17.74 14.32
N LEU A 15 -1.06 18.15 13.13
CA LEU A 15 -0.21 17.35 12.26
C LEU A 15 1.14 17.06 12.93
N GLU A 16 1.79 18.06 13.52
CA GLU A 16 3.07 17.90 14.20
C GLU A 16 2.96 16.99 15.45
N ALA A 17 1.89 17.14 16.21
CA ALA A 17 1.58 16.23 17.32
C ALA A 17 1.26 14.82 16.82
N GLY A 18 0.49 14.70 15.74
CA GLY A 18 0.21 13.42 15.08
C GLY A 18 1.48 12.72 14.64
N LEU A 19 2.37 13.45 13.95
CA LEU A 19 3.69 12.97 13.52
C LEU A 19 4.51 12.46 14.70
N LYS A 20 4.62 13.24 15.79
CA LYS A 20 5.33 12.83 17.02
C LYS A 20 4.75 11.58 17.68
N VAL A 21 3.43 11.37 17.61
CA VAL A 21 2.77 10.18 18.18
C VAL A 21 2.89 8.97 17.24
N THR A 22 3.00 9.20 15.93
CA THR A 22 3.16 8.15 14.92
C THR A 22 4.62 7.78 14.63
N GLU A 23 5.57 8.61 15.03
CA GLU A 23 7.01 8.34 14.87
C GLU A 23 7.44 7.26 15.87
N HIS A 24 7.30 6.01 15.43
CA HIS A 24 7.52 4.85 16.28
C HIS A 24 8.99 4.41 16.19
N LYS A 25 9.81 4.81 17.17
CA LYS A 25 11.20 4.35 17.30
C LYS A 25 11.25 2.92 17.81
N GLN A 26 11.03 1.97 16.91
CA GLN A 26 10.93 0.55 17.25
C GLN A 26 12.15 0.00 18.00
N ASP A 27 13.35 0.50 17.74
CA ASP A 27 14.55 0.04 18.44
C ASP A 27 14.55 0.44 19.93
N GLU A 28 14.01 1.62 20.25
CA GLU A 28 13.86 2.07 21.63
C GLU A 28 12.71 1.32 22.32
N ASP A 29 11.60 1.11 21.60
CA ASP A 29 10.43 0.40 22.10
C ASP A 29 10.67 -1.10 22.28
N ALA A 30 11.48 -1.73 21.42
CA ALA A 30 11.88 -3.14 21.55
C ALA A 30 12.78 -3.36 22.78
N LYS A 31 13.62 -2.38 23.12
CA LYS A 31 14.41 -2.40 24.38
C LYS A 31 13.50 -2.28 25.60
N LYS A 32 12.47 -1.44 25.53
CA LYS A 32 11.53 -1.19 26.63
C LYS A 32 10.49 -2.30 26.80
N TYR A 33 10.10 -2.96 25.71
CA TYR A 33 9.05 -3.97 25.67
C TYR A 33 9.53 -5.21 24.90
N PRO A 34 10.38 -6.06 25.51
CA PRO A 34 11.06 -7.17 24.82
C PRO A 34 10.11 -8.27 24.30
N LEU A 35 8.87 -8.32 24.80
CA LEU A 35 7.84 -9.25 24.31
C LEU A 35 7.04 -8.70 23.11
N ARG A 36 7.18 -7.40 22.77
CA ARG A 36 6.60 -6.87 21.54
C ARG A 36 7.44 -7.34 20.35
N LYS A 37 6.80 -7.98 19.37
CA LYS A 37 7.44 -8.25 18.08
C LYS A 37 7.84 -6.92 17.45
N GLN A 38 9.12 -6.76 17.10
CA GLN A 38 9.54 -5.72 16.17
C GLN A 38 8.69 -5.84 14.89
N PHE A 39 8.25 -4.71 14.31
CA PHE A 39 7.70 -4.81 12.95
C PHE A 39 8.82 -5.32 12.07
N ARG A 40 8.48 -6.29 11.23
CA ARG A 40 9.36 -6.61 10.13
C ARG A 40 9.27 -5.42 9.16
N PRO A 41 10.40 -4.80 8.77
CA PRO A 41 10.36 -3.78 7.72
C PRO A 41 9.78 -4.38 6.44
N ALA A 42 10.06 -5.65 6.17
CA ALA A 42 9.52 -6.37 5.02
C ALA A 42 8.04 -6.78 5.20
N ALA A 43 7.31 -6.83 4.08
CA ALA A 43 5.97 -7.40 4.01
C ALA A 43 5.93 -8.82 4.63
N PRO A 44 4.86 -9.19 5.37
CA PRO A 44 4.68 -10.56 5.84
C PRO A 44 4.70 -11.55 4.68
N ASP A 45 5.31 -12.73 4.86
CA ASP A 45 5.46 -13.72 3.78
C ASP A 45 4.12 -14.10 3.12
N ILE A 46 3.06 -14.21 3.92
CA ILE A 46 1.70 -14.47 3.45
C ILE A 46 1.13 -13.39 2.52
N ALA A 47 1.60 -12.14 2.65
CA ALA A 47 1.12 -11.00 1.86
C ALA A 47 1.97 -10.73 0.62
N LYS A 48 3.22 -11.22 0.57
CA LYS A 48 4.17 -10.94 -0.53
C LYS A 48 3.61 -11.30 -1.91
N ALA A 49 2.96 -12.46 -2.05
CA ALA A 49 2.39 -12.89 -3.33
C ALA A 49 1.25 -11.97 -3.79
N SER A 50 0.36 -11.61 -2.87
CA SER A 50 -0.77 -10.69 -3.08
C SER A 50 -0.31 -9.29 -3.47
N LEU A 51 0.67 -8.74 -2.75
CA LEU A 51 1.24 -7.41 -3.04
C LEU A 51 2.00 -7.40 -4.36
N LYS A 52 2.69 -8.48 -4.70
CA LYS A 52 3.37 -8.62 -5.99
C LYS A 52 2.35 -8.57 -7.13
N ARG A 53 1.28 -9.34 -7.04
CA ARG A 53 0.21 -9.36 -8.05
C ARG A 53 -0.45 -7.98 -8.16
N ASP A 54 -0.71 -7.34 -7.04
CA ASP A 54 -1.29 -6.00 -7.02
C ASP A 54 -0.38 -4.97 -7.71
N PHE A 55 0.94 -5.10 -7.58
CA PHE A 55 1.89 -4.28 -8.32
C PHE A 55 1.94 -4.63 -9.82
N GLU A 56 1.90 -5.92 -10.17
CA GLU A 56 2.05 -6.42 -11.56
C GLU A 56 0.80 -6.22 -12.42
N VAL A 57 -0.38 -6.48 -11.85
CA VAL A 57 -1.66 -6.50 -12.58
C VAL A 57 -2.74 -5.65 -11.92
N GLY A 58 -2.43 -4.94 -10.82
CA GLY A 58 -3.36 -4.01 -10.17
C GLY A 58 -4.45 -4.66 -9.31
N LEU A 59 -4.35 -5.97 -9.08
CA LEU A 59 -5.31 -6.73 -8.28
C LEU A 59 -4.59 -7.66 -7.32
N VAL A 60 -5.11 -7.77 -6.10
CA VAL A 60 -4.63 -8.72 -5.09
C VAL A 60 -5.04 -10.15 -5.45
N TYR A 61 -6.26 -10.32 -5.96
CA TYR A 61 -6.79 -11.61 -6.39
C TYR A 61 -6.50 -11.86 -7.86
N TYR A 62 -6.44 -13.14 -8.23
CA TYR A 62 -6.31 -13.56 -9.60
C TYR A 62 -7.69 -13.54 -10.28
N VAL A 63 -7.73 -13.06 -11.53
CA VAL A 63 -8.90 -13.18 -12.40
C VAL A 63 -8.58 -14.27 -13.41
N GLY A 64 -9.11 -15.46 -13.16
CA GLY A 64 -8.96 -16.63 -14.03
C GLY A 64 -10.19 -16.87 -14.89
N ASP A 65 -10.09 -17.86 -15.77
CA ASP A 65 -11.13 -18.22 -16.74
C ASP A 65 -12.49 -18.47 -16.08
N ASP A 66 -12.52 -19.12 -14.91
CA ASP A 66 -13.77 -19.39 -14.16
C ASP A 66 -14.49 -18.08 -13.80
N VAL A 67 -13.75 -17.08 -13.31
CA VAL A 67 -14.30 -15.77 -12.94
C VAL A 67 -14.79 -15.03 -14.19
N GLU A 68 -14.05 -15.13 -15.31
CA GLU A 68 -14.49 -14.52 -16.57
C GLU A 68 -15.76 -15.18 -17.12
N GLN A 69 -15.89 -16.50 -16.97
CA GLN A 69 -17.07 -17.27 -17.37
C GLN A 69 -18.28 -16.92 -16.50
N ASP A 70 -18.13 -16.89 -15.17
CA ASP A 70 -19.19 -16.50 -14.25
C ASP A 70 -19.72 -15.10 -14.56
N ARG A 71 -18.82 -14.16 -14.85
CA ARG A 71 -19.19 -12.81 -15.27
C ARG A 71 -20.01 -12.82 -16.56
N ALA A 72 -19.59 -13.58 -17.56
CA ALA A 72 -20.34 -13.72 -18.81
C ALA A 72 -21.73 -14.34 -18.59
N LEU A 73 -21.85 -15.34 -17.71
CA LEU A 73 -23.13 -15.95 -17.35
C LEU A 73 -24.07 -14.95 -16.67
N CYS A 74 -23.52 -14.00 -15.92
CA CYS A 74 -24.27 -12.88 -15.35
C CYS A 74 -24.53 -11.72 -16.33
N GLY A 75 -24.16 -11.85 -17.61
CA GLY A 75 -24.34 -10.79 -18.62
C GLY A 75 -23.37 -9.61 -18.47
N LEU A 76 -22.27 -9.79 -17.74
CA LEU A 76 -21.21 -8.79 -17.57
C LEU A 76 -20.07 -9.05 -18.56
N ASP A 77 -19.27 -8.02 -18.84
CA ASP A 77 -18.02 -8.17 -19.58
C ASP A 77 -17.11 -9.19 -18.89
N LYS A 78 -16.58 -10.16 -19.65
CA LYS A 78 -15.66 -11.20 -19.16
C LYS A 78 -14.54 -10.62 -18.32
N LYS A 79 -13.84 -9.61 -18.87
CA LYS A 79 -12.79 -8.90 -18.16
C LYS A 79 -13.39 -7.80 -17.30
N PRO A 80 -13.17 -7.81 -15.98
CA PRO A 80 -13.70 -6.77 -15.11
C PRO A 80 -13.03 -5.42 -15.41
N PRO A 81 -13.74 -4.29 -15.23
CA PRO A 81 -13.24 -2.92 -15.49
C PRO A 81 -12.22 -2.50 -14.41
N THR A 82 -11.09 -3.18 -14.39
CA THR A 82 -10.00 -3.08 -13.41
C THR A 82 -8.70 -2.76 -14.15
N ALA A 83 -7.55 -2.94 -13.51
CA ALA A 83 -6.25 -2.73 -14.14
C ALA A 83 -5.99 -3.61 -15.39
N HIS A 84 -6.75 -4.68 -15.61
CA HIS A 84 -6.76 -5.42 -16.89
C HIS A 84 -7.25 -4.58 -18.08
N THR A 85 -8.18 -3.66 -17.82
CA THR A 85 -8.80 -2.78 -18.83
C THR A 85 -8.16 -1.40 -18.81
N PHE A 86 -7.87 -0.87 -17.62
CA PHE A 86 -7.36 0.49 -17.41
C PHE A 86 -5.87 0.49 -17.07
N LYS A 87 -5.02 0.25 -18.08
CA LYS A 87 -3.56 0.20 -17.90
C LYS A 87 -2.97 1.50 -17.32
N GLU A 88 -3.51 2.66 -17.71
CA GLU A 88 -3.07 3.95 -17.19
C GLU A 88 -3.30 4.11 -15.67
N ALA A 89 -4.36 3.50 -15.13
CA ALA A 89 -4.62 3.54 -13.70
C ALA A 89 -3.57 2.73 -12.94
N LEU A 90 -3.16 1.58 -13.49
CA LEU A 90 -2.08 0.77 -12.93
C LEU A 90 -0.74 1.52 -12.93
N GLU A 91 -0.40 2.19 -14.03
CA GLU A 91 0.84 2.98 -14.10
C GLU A 91 0.85 4.14 -13.11
N ARG A 92 -0.27 4.86 -12.98
CA ARG A 92 -0.41 5.92 -11.96
C ARG A 92 -0.24 5.38 -10.54
N LYS A 93 -0.85 4.24 -10.24
CA LYS A 93 -0.71 3.58 -8.93
C LYS A 93 0.76 3.22 -8.65
N ARG A 94 1.46 2.61 -9.62
CA ARG A 94 2.88 2.27 -9.49
C ARG A 94 3.73 3.50 -9.17
N LYS A 95 3.49 4.60 -9.89
CA LYS A 95 4.18 5.87 -9.66
C LYS A 95 3.96 6.39 -8.24
N ILE A 96 2.72 6.37 -7.74
CA ILE A 96 2.41 6.78 -6.35
C ILE A 96 3.13 5.88 -5.34
N LEU A 97 3.11 4.56 -5.52
CA LEU A 97 3.80 3.62 -4.63
C LEU A 97 5.32 3.84 -4.63
N GLU A 98 5.89 4.19 -5.78
CA GLU A 98 7.33 4.52 -5.89
C GLU A 98 7.67 5.85 -5.21
N GLU A 99 6.89 6.90 -5.48
CA GLU A 99 7.08 8.22 -4.88
C GLU A 99 6.90 8.21 -3.36
N SER A 100 6.00 7.35 -2.85
CA SER A 100 5.78 7.17 -1.40
C SER A 100 6.91 6.43 -0.69
N GLY A 101 7.79 5.73 -1.41
CA GLY A 101 8.85 4.90 -0.82
C GLY A 101 8.37 3.58 -0.19
N ILE A 102 7.06 3.31 -0.16
CA ILE A 102 6.48 2.13 0.52
C ILE A 102 7.01 0.80 -0.02
N MET A 103 7.34 0.73 -1.32
CA MET A 103 7.91 -0.47 -1.94
C MET A 103 9.28 -0.83 -1.36
N LYS A 104 10.09 0.20 -1.04
CA LYS A 104 11.39 0.03 -0.41
C LYS A 104 11.24 -0.44 1.03
N GLU A 105 10.29 0.13 1.77
CA GLU A 105 9.96 -0.29 3.13
C GLU A 105 9.57 -1.75 3.15
N LEU A 106 8.59 -2.15 2.33
CA LEU A 106 8.10 -3.52 2.22
C LEU A 106 9.12 -4.54 1.69
N GLY A 107 10.30 -4.09 1.24
CA GLY A 107 11.38 -4.95 0.77
C GLY A 107 11.18 -5.51 -0.64
N PHE A 108 10.43 -4.80 -1.50
CA PHE A 108 10.23 -5.17 -2.89
C PHE A 108 11.39 -4.71 -3.78
N ASP A 109 12.02 -5.64 -4.50
CA ASP A 109 13.01 -5.33 -5.53
C ASP A 109 12.30 -5.14 -6.88
N LYS A 110 12.14 -3.89 -7.30
CA LYS A 110 11.51 -3.53 -8.57
C LYS A 110 12.25 -4.11 -9.78
N LYS A 111 13.58 -4.17 -9.76
CA LYS A 111 14.36 -4.67 -10.91
C LYS A 111 14.15 -6.16 -11.11
N LYS A 112 14.00 -6.89 -10.01
CA LYS A 112 13.83 -8.34 -10.04
C LYS A 112 12.37 -8.81 -9.95
N GLY A 113 11.44 -7.92 -9.62
CA GLY A 113 10.01 -8.23 -9.52
C GLY A 113 9.67 -9.18 -8.37
N PHE A 114 10.41 -9.12 -7.25
CA PHE A 114 10.14 -9.96 -6.08
C PHE A 114 10.49 -9.29 -4.76
N PHE A 115 9.85 -9.75 -3.69
CA PHE A 115 10.18 -9.38 -2.32
C PHE A 115 11.42 -10.14 -1.84
N LYS A 116 12.28 -9.47 -1.07
CA LYS A 116 13.37 -10.16 -0.35
C LYS A 116 12.77 -11.11 0.69
N TYR A 117 13.21 -12.36 0.67
CA TYR A 117 12.90 -13.37 1.68
C TYR A 117 14.03 -13.45 2.70
#